data_AF-A0A401WYQ7-F1
#
_entry.id   AF-A0A401WYQ7-F1
#
_cell.length_a   1.000
_cell.length_b   1.000
_cell.length_c   1.000
_cell.angle_alpha   90.00
_cell.angle_beta   90.00
_cell.angle_gamma   90.00
#
_symmetry.space_group_name_H-M   'P 1'
#
loop_
_entity.id
_entity.type
_entity.pdbx_description
1 polymer ?
#
loop_
_entity_poly.entity_id
_entity_poly.type
_entity_poly.pdbx_seq_one_letter_code
_entity_poly.pdbx_strand_id
1 'polypeptide(L)'
;MASSVNSATTSPWHIAMPLGAVHPITEEIPEYLSEFSGIIDLTGCTALEYLPEGMHIKGSGSLILDGCTSLKHLPEGLQVEGRLSIKGCTGLVDLPKGMEVGFMDMGGCTSIERLPSDLKIHMSLVMDGCDRIAIPQSFLDNHEGKRGIRLPENYHVVEADACSQPEFSL
;
A
#
# COMPACT_ATOMS: atom_id res chain seq x y z
N MET A 1 -21.80 -12.29 36.84
CA MET A 1 -21.32 -10.89 36.91
C MET A 1 -19.89 -10.90 36.39
N ALA A 2 -19.70 -10.66 35.09
CA ALA A 2 -18.39 -10.52 34.48
C ALA A 2 -18.40 -9.17 33.77
N SER A 3 -17.74 -8.18 34.36
CA SER A 3 -17.60 -6.84 33.79
C SER A 3 -16.49 -6.87 32.76
N SER A 4 -16.86 -6.55 31.53
CA SER A 4 -15.95 -6.26 30.42
C SER A 4 -15.13 -5.01 30.76
N VAL A 5 -13.80 -5.12 30.74
CA VAL A 5 -12.92 -3.95 30.76
C VAL A 5 -12.40 -3.78 29.34
N ASN A 6 -13.00 -2.84 28.60
CA ASN A 6 -12.45 -2.35 27.35
C ASN A 6 -11.21 -1.50 27.68
N SER A 7 -10.03 -2.07 27.56
CA SER A 7 -8.78 -1.28 27.58
C SER A 7 -8.49 -0.81 26.17
N ALA A 8 -9.09 0.33 25.81
CA ALA A 8 -8.59 1.15 24.72
C ALA A 8 -7.22 1.71 25.15
N THR A 9 -6.15 1.00 24.77
CA THR A 9 -4.80 1.54 24.83
C THR A 9 -4.72 2.65 23.79
N THR A 10 -4.56 3.88 24.28
CA THR A 10 -4.37 5.09 23.50
C THR A 10 -3.24 4.91 22.49
N SER A 11 -3.61 4.72 21.22
CA SER A 11 -2.67 4.75 20.11
C SER A 11 -1.99 6.12 20.05
N PRO A 12 -0.72 6.20 19.59
CA PRO A 12 0.02 7.46 19.44
C PRO A 12 -0.70 8.51 18.56
N TRP A 13 -1.69 8.08 17.78
CA TRP A 13 -2.54 8.90 16.91
C TRP A 13 -3.55 9.79 17.65
N HIS A 14 -3.69 9.67 18.97
CA HIS A 14 -4.70 10.41 19.74
C HIS A 14 -4.25 11.79 20.24
N ILE A 15 -3.09 12.28 19.78
CA ILE A 15 -2.70 13.69 19.97
C ILE A 15 -2.77 14.36 18.60
N ALA A 16 -3.92 15.00 18.36
CA ALA A 16 -4.24 15.95 17.29
C ALA A 16 -4.63 15.37 15.90
N MET A 17 -5.87 14.91 15.79
CA MET A 17 -6.70 15.24 14.62
C MET A 17 -8.09 15.70 15.10
N PRO A 18 -8.39 17.01 15.10
CA PRO A 18 -9.74 17.47 15.33
C PRO A 18 -10.63 17.06 14.16
N LEU A 19 -11.73 16.36 14.45
CA LEU A 19 -12.84 16.16 13.53
C LEU A 19 -13.29 17.52 12.97
N GLY A 20 -13.00 17.77 11.69
CA GLY A 20 -13.47 18.96 10.96
C GLY A 20 -12.44 20.05 10.67
N ALA A 21 -11.15 19.85 10.92
CA ALA A 21 -10.11 20.80 10.50
C ALA A 21 -9.51 20.38 9.14
N VAL A 22 -9.88 21.07 8.06
CA VAL A 22 -9.08 21.09 6.82
C VAL A 22 -7.87 21.98 7.11
N HIS A 23 -6.82 21.38 7.68
CA HIS A 23 -5.53 22.05 7.78
C HIS A 23 -4.84 22.00 6.41
N PRO A 24 -4.17 23.09 5.98
CA PRO A 24 -3.40 23.07 4.75
C PRO A 24 -2.31 22.01 4.88
N ILE A 25 -2.22 21.17 3.85
CA ILE A 25 -1.03 20.43 3.41
C ILE A 25 0.25 21.20 3.77
N THR A 26 0.94 20.76 4.82
CA THR A 26 2.37 21.01 5.08
C THR A 26 2.91 19.73 5.73
N GLU A 27 3.46 18.76 4.98
CA GLU A 27 4.77 18.67 4.29
C GLU A 27 6.00 18.27 5.12
N GLU A 28 5.89 17.88 6.39
CA GLU A 28 7.03 17.18 7.03
C GLU A 28 6.56 15.96 7.82
N ILE A 29 7.06 14.80 7.39
CA ILE A 29 7.08 13.61 8.23
C ILE A 29 7.81 13.97 9.52
N PRO A 30 7.22 13.73 10.70
CA PRO A 30 7.98 13.80 11.93
C PRO A 30 9.20 12.88 11.80
N GLU A 31 10.42 13.36 12.00
CA GLU A 31 11.68 12.57 11.80
C GLU A 31 11.64 11.16 12.41
N TYR A 32 10.82 10.91 13.43
CA TYR A 32 10.66 9.58 14.02
C TYR A 32 9.93 8.56 13.12
N LEU A 33 9.15 9.01 12.13
CA LEU A 33 8.43 8.16 11.18
C LEU A 33 9.23 7.87 9.90
N SER A 34 10.30 8.60 9.62
CA SER A 34 11.21 8.30 8.49
C SER A 34 12.19 7.15 8.81
N GLU A 35 12.27 6.72 10.08
CA GLU A 35 13.10 5.60 10.53
C GLU A 35 12.32 4.61 11.41
N PHE A 36 11.01 4.49 11.21
CA PHE A 36 10.18 3.69 12.09
C PHE A 36 10.34 2.18 11.84
N SER A 37 10.68 1.43 12.89
CA SER A 37 10.88 -0.03 12.84
C SER A 37 9.83 -0.85 13.61
N GLY A 38 8.73 -0.20 14.04
CA GLY A 38 7.63 -0.82 14.78
C GLY A 38 6.43 -1.18 13.89
N ILE A 39 5.26 -1.37 14.51
CA ILE A 39 4.00 -1.62 13.80
C ILE A 39 3.12 -0.37 13.84
N ILE A 40 2.70 0.12 12.67
CA ILE A 40 1.63 1.09 12.49
C ILE A 40 0.39 0.30 12.04
N ASP A 41 -0.63 0.28 12.89
CA ASP A 41 -1.92 -0.35 12.59
C ASP A 41 -3.00 0.72 12.49
N LEU A 42 -3.53 0.90 11.29
CA LEU A 42 -4.64 1.78 10.92
C LEU A 42 -5.82 0.97 10.35
N THR A 43 -5.93 -0.31 10.74
CA THR A 43 -7.01 -1.19 10.28
C THR A 43 -8.38 -0.56 10.53
N GLY A 44 -9.22 -0.54 9.50
CA GLY A 44 -10.59 -0.03 9.55
C GLY A 44 -10.71 1.49 9.66
N CYS A 45 -9.62 2.24 9.46
CA CYS A 45 -9.65 3.71 9.35
C CYS A 45 -10.32 4.15 8.03
N THR A 46 -11.63 3.96 7.94
CA THR A 46 -12.44 4.26 6.75
C THR A 46 -12.51 5.73 6.38
N ALA A 47 -12.09 6.65 7.27
CA ALA A 47 -11.97 8.08 6.99
C ALA A 47 -10.55 8.51 6.58
N LEU A 48 -9.58 7.59 6.53
CA LEU A 48 -8.21 7.88 6.10
C LEU A 48 -8.20 8.08 4.58
N GLU A 49 -7.87 9.29 4.13
CA GLU A 49 -7.82 9.62 2.70
C GLU A 49 -6.39 9.68 2.14
N TYR A 50 -5.40 9.96 2.99
CA TYR A 50 -4.00 10.13 2.61
C TYR A 50 -3.05 9.68 3.72
N LEU A 51 -1.82 9.34 3.32
CA LEU A 51 -0.68 9.10 4.22
C LEU A 51 0.38 10.19 3.96
N PRO A 52 1.27 10.47 4.92
CA PRO A 52 2.30 11.48 4.73
C PRO A 52 3.35 11.04 3.70
N GLU A 53 3.83 11.98 2.88
CA GLU A 53 4.84 11.75 1.84
C GLU A 53 6.23 11.45 2.42
N GLY A 54 6.98 10.51 1.81
CA GLY A 54 8.33 10.14 2.24
C GLY A 54 8.38 9.14 3.39
N MET A 55 7.26 8.45 3.69
CA MET A 55 7.18 7.52 4.80
C MET A 55 8.07 6.30 4.55
N HIS A 56 8.90 5.96 5.54
CA HIS A 56 9.81 4.83 5.44
C HIS A 56 9.74 3.96 6.70
N ILE A 57 9.24 2.74 6.50
CA ILE A 57 9.15 1.70 7.52
C ILE A 57 10.37 0.78 7.37
N LYS A 58 11.33 0.88 8.29
CA LYS A 58 12.61 0.18 8.24
C LYS A 58 12.58 -1.17 8.97
N GLY A 59 13.53 -2.04 8.64
CA GLY A 59 13.73 -3.33 9.28
C GLY A 59 12.50 -4.23 9.19
N SER A 60 12.09 -4.78 10.34
CA SER A 60 10.91 -5.64 10.45
C SER A 60 9.61 -4.86 10.72
N GLY A 61 9.61 -3.54 10.51
CA GLY A 61 8.44 -2.71 10.76
C GLY A 61 7.26 -3.10 9.87
N SER A 62 6.04 -2.79 10.32
CA SER A 62 4.82 -3.14 9.57
C SER A 62 3.87 -1.95 9.47
N LEU A 63 3.28 -1.76 8.30
CA LEU A 63 2.19 -0.82 8.05
C LEU A 63 0.95 -1.61 7.65
N ILE A 64 -0.08 -1.55 8.48
CA ILE A 64 -1.35 -2.26 8.29
C ILE A 64 -2.45 -1.21 8.06
N LEU A 65 -3.04 -1.24 6.87
CA LEU A 65 -4.07 -0.30 6.38
C LEU A 65 -5.36 -1.04 6.03
N ASP A 66 -5.51 -2.30 6.47
CA ASP A 66 -6.61 -3.17 6.06
C ASP A 66 -7.97 -2.49 6.26
N GLY A 67 -8.83 -2.48 5.23
CA GLY A 67 -10.16 -1.89 5.28
C GLY A 67 -10.20 -0.36 5.28
N CYS A 68 -9.11 0.33 4.92
CA CYS A 68 -9.11 1.78 4.68
C CYS A 68 -9.77 2.11 3.34
N THR A 69 -11.11 2.08 3.29
CA THR A 69 -11.87 2.19 2.04
C THR A 69 -11.90 3.59 1.41
N SER A 70 -11.55 4.65 2.15
CA SER A 70 -11.45 6.02 1.58
C SER A 70 -10.04 6.40 1.14
N LEU A 71 -9.04 5.55 1.39
CA LEU A 71 -7.66 5.78 0.99
C LEU A 71 -7.55 5.54 -0.52
N LYS A 72 -7.27 6.60 -1.29
CA LYS A 72 -7.26 6.53 -2.76
C LYS A 72 -5.89 6.29 -3.36
N HIS A 73 -4.86 6.82 -2.71
CA HIS A 73 -3.47 6.73 -3.16
C HIS A 73 -2.54 6.49 -1.98
N LEU A 74 -1.46 5.75 -2.22
CA LEU A 74 -0.31 5.72 -1.33
C LEU A 74 0.68 6.82 -1.76
N PRO A 75 1.44 7.39 -0.82
CA PRO A 75 2.36 8.48 -1.12
C PRO A 75 3.49 8.02 -2.04
N GLU A 76 3.95 8.91 -2.92
CA GLU A 76 5.15 8.66 -3.69
C GLU A 76 6.36 8.46 -2.77
N GLY A 77 7.26 7.55 -3.16
CA GLY A 77 8.45 7.24 -2.37
C GLY A 77 8.19 6.43 -1.09
N LEU A 78 6.98 5.87 -0.90
CA LEU A 78 6.71 4.96 0.21
C LEU A 78 7.66 3.75 0.17
N GLN A 79 8.40 3.54 1.25
CA GLN A 79 9.30 2.39 1.42
C GLN A 79 8.90 1.58 2.66
N VAL A 80 8.76 0.27 2.51
CA VAL A 80 8.39 -0.64 3.61
C VAL A 80 9.27 -1.89 3.56
N GLU A 81 10.40 -1.87 4.28
CA GLU A 81 11.33 -3.02 4.31
C GLU A 81 10.70 -4.29 4.91
N GLY A 82 9.75 -4.13 5.84
CA GLY A 82 9.04 -5.22 6.49
C GLY A 82 7.72 -5.57 5.81
N ARG A 83 6.58 -5.35 6.47
CA ARG A 83 5.25 -5.76 5.98
C ARG A 83 4.34 -4.58 5.66
N LEU A 84 3.76 -4.58 4.46
CA LEU A 84 2.63 -3.73 4.07
C LEU A 84 1.38 -4.60 3.90
N SER A 85 0.29 -4.25 4.60
CA SER A 85 -1.02 -4.88 4.42
C SER A 85 -2.03 -3.80 4.05
N ILE A 86 -2.69 -3.97 2.89
CA ILE A 86 -3.73 -3.05 2.38
C ILE A 86 -5.01 -3.82 2.05
N LYS A 87 -5.30 -4.89 2.79
CA LYS A 87 -6.43 -5.79 2.46
C LYS A 87 -7.74 -5.05 2.43
N GLY A 88 -8.56 -5.28 1.41
CA GLY A 88 -9.88 -4.67 1.33
C GLY A 88 -9.85 -3.13 1.29
N CYS A 89 -8.73 -2.50 0.92
CA CYS A 89 -8.67 -1.09 0.56
C CYS A 89 -9.33 -0.88 -0.81
N THR A 90 -10.65 -1.00 -0.86
CA THR A 90 -11.43 -0.93 -2.11
C THR A 90 -11.48 0.46 -2.72
N GLY A 91 -11.05 1.51 -2.01
CA GLY A 91 -10.89 2.85 -2.55
C GLY A 91 -9.54 3.10 -3.23
N LEU A 92 -8.55 2.23 -3.02
CA LEU A 92 -7.21 2.41 -3.55
C LEU A 92 -7.21 2.05 -5.04
N VAL A 93 -6.85 3.00 -5.89
CA VAL A 93 -6.97 2.84 -7.36
C VAL A 93 -5.66 2.50 -8.04
N ASP A 94 -4.54 2.87 -7.42
CA ASP A 94 -3.20 2.63 -7.93
C ASP A 94 -2.17 2.42 -6.81
N LEU A 95 -1.00 1.95 -7.20
CA LEU A 95 0.19 1.88 -6.35
C LEU A 95 1.24 2.86 -6.91
N PRO A 96 2.02 3.53 -6.04
CA PRO A 96 3.01 4.50 -6.46
C PRO A 96 4.15 3.81 -7.24
N LYS A 97 4.73 4.55 -8.17
CA LYS A 97 5.93 4.13 -8.90
C LYS A 97 7.13 4.05 -7.95
N GLY A 98 8.06 3.16 -8.25
CA GLY A 98 9.29 2.96 -7.49
C GLY A 98 9.09 2.45 -6.07
N MET A 99 7.89 1.93 -5.74
CA MET A 99 7.59 1.41 -4.40
C MET A 99 8.40 0.14 -4.14
N GLU A 100 9.02 0.08 -2.95
CA GLU A 100 9.79 -1.07 -2.49
C GLU A 100 9.18 -1.63 -1.20
N VAL A 101 8.85 -2.92 -1.22
CA VAL A 101 8.18 -3.60 -0.10
C VAL A 101 8.81 -4.96 0.19
N GLY A 102 9.00 -5.28 1.47
CA GLY A 102 9.41 -6.60 1.92
C GLY A 102 8.36 -7.66 1.62
N PHE A 103 7.31 -7.67 2.43
CA PHE A 103 6.12 -8.49 2.29
C PHE A 103 4.91 -7.59 2.01
N MET A 104 4.15 -7.88 0.97
CA MET A 104 2.93 -7.15 0.62
C MET A 104 1.72 -8.08 0.57
N ASP A 105 0.61 -7.65 1.17
CA ASP A 105 -0.67 -8.33 1.07
C ASP A 105 -1.77 -7.31 0.74
N MET A 106 -2.29 -7.44 -0.46
CA MET A 106 -3.29 -6.55 -1.04
C MET A 106 -4.58 -7.27 -1.38
N GLY A 107 -4.85 -8.40 -0.70
CA GLY A 107 -6.03 -9.20 -0.98
C GLY A 107 -7.34 -8.42 -0.87
N GLY A 108 -8.25 -8.63 -1.82
CA GLY A 108 -9.53 -7.93 -1.89
C GLY A 108 -9.44 -6.44 -2.29
N CYS A 109 -8.30 -5.97 -2.80
CA CYS A 109 -8.22 -4.66 -3.45
C CYS A 109 -8.83 -4.76 -4.85
N THR A 110 -10.11 -4.40 -4.98
CA THR A 110 -10.87 -4.56 -6.23
C THR A 110 -10.73 -3.40 -7.21
N SER A 111 -10.21 -2.25 -6.77
CA SER A 111 -10.10 -1.03 -7.59
C SER A 111 -8.71 -0.83 -8.21
N ILE A 112 -7.73 -1.64 -7.81
CA ILE A 112 -6.39 -1.61 -8.39
C ILE A 112 -6.41 -2.48 -9.65
N GLU A 113 -6.41 -1.82 -10.81
CA GLU A 113 -6.52 -2.50 -12.09
C GLU A 113 -5.16 -2.93 -12.66
N ARG A 114 -4.04 -2.35 -12.20
CA ARG A 114 -2.70 -2.63 -12.73
C ARG A 114 -1.61 -2.48 -11.66
N LEU A 115 -0.60 -3.36 -11.70
CA LEU A 115 0.62 -3.19 -10.91
C LEU A 115 1.62 -2.24 -11.60
N PRO A 116 2.40 -1.44 -10.85
CA PRO A 116 3.50 -0.67 -11.41
C PRO A 116 4.60 -1.62 -11.92
N SER A 117 5.16 -1.31 -13.09
CA SER A 117 6.21 -2.13 -13.73
C SER A 117 7.51 -2.21 -12.92
N ASP A 118 7.75 -1.22 -12.06
CA ASP A 118 8.93 -1.04 -11.22
C ASP A 118 8.69 -1.38 -9.74
N LEU A 119 7.52 -1.95 -9.40
CA LEU A 119 7.23 -2.46 -8.06
C LEU A 119 8.26 -3.52 -7.66
N LYS A 120 8.96 -3.32 -6.55
CA LYS A 120 9.93 -4.29 -6.02
C LYS A 120 9.40 -4.98 -4.78
N ILE A 121 9.31 -6.31 -4.86
CA ILE A 121 8.96 -7.17 -3.74
C ILE A 121 10.19 -7.98 -3.32
N HIS A 122 10.65 -7.80 -2.08
CA HIS A 122 11.84 -8.49 -1.58
C HIS A 122 11.55 -9.90 -1.05
N MET A 123 10.38 -10.12 -0.46
CA MET A 123 10.02 -11.40 0.17
C MET A 123 8.80 -12.04 -0.47
N SER A 124 7.61 -11.45 -0.36
CA SER A 124 6.38 -12.07 -0.85
C SER A 124 5.30 -11.07 -1.20
N LEU A 125 4.45 -11.44 -2.16
CA LEU A 125 3.29 -10.68 -2.60
C LEU A 125 2.07 -11.60 -2.62
N VAL A 126 0.99 -11.17 -1.96
CA VAL A 126 -0.30 -11.87 -1.94
C VAL A 126 -1.38 -10.96 -2.51
N MET A 127 -2.14 -11.47 -3.48
CA MET A 127 -3.16 -10.73 -4.23
C MET A 127 -4.49 -11.49 -4.30
N ASP A 128 -4.81 -12.29 -3.28
CA ASP A 128 -6.03 -13.09 -3.26
C ASP A 128 -7.28 -12.19 -3.41
N GLY A 129 -8.13 -12.46 -4.39
CA GLY A 129 -9.33 -11.63 -4.66
C GLY A 129 -9.07 -10.33 -5.43
N CYS A 130 -7.87 -10.12 -5.97
CA CYS A 130 -7.60 -9.07 -6.96
C CYS A 130 -7.87 -9.61 -8.37
N ASP A 131 -9.13 -9.75 -8.73
CA ASP A 131 -9.53 -10.31 -10.02
C ASP A 131 -9.23 -9.36 -11.17
N ARG A 132 -8.77 -9.92 -12.30
CA ARG A 132 -8.51 -9.24 -13.58
C ARG A 132 -7.43 -8.16 -13.54
N ILE A 133 -6.62 -8.11 -12.48
CA ILE A 133 -5.48 -7.19 -12.40
C ILE A 133 -4.54 -7.39 -13.59
N ALA A 134 -4.07 -6.28 -14.16
CA ALA A 134 -3.06 -6.22 -15.19
C ALA A 134 -1.67 -6.29 -14.55
N ILE A 135 -0.87 -7.28 -14.95
CA ILE A 135 0.49 -7.45 -14.44
C ILE A 135 1.47 -7.19 -15.58
N PRO A 136 2.35 -6.16 -15.47
CA PRO A 136 3.37 -5.93 -16.48
C PRO A 136 4.31 -7.12 -16.64
N GLN A 137 4.66 -7.46 -17.88
CA GLN A 137 5.65 -8.52 -18.17
C GLN A 137 6.97 -8.25 -17.43
N SER A 138 7.41 -7.00 -17.37
CA SER A 138 8.61 -6.61 -16.62
C SER A 138 8.54 -6.94 -15.13
N PHE A 139 7.35 -6.87 -14.52
CA PHE A 139 7.18 -7.26 -13.11
C PHE A 139 7.41 -8.76 -12.95
N LEU A 140 6.84 -9.57 -13.85
CA LEU A 140 7.02 -11.03 -13.86
C LEU A 140 8.48 -11.41 -14.07
N ASP A 141 9.15 -10.82 -15.06
CA ASP A 141 10.55 -11.09 -15.38
C ASP A 141 11.47 -10.72 -14.19
N ASN A 142 11.23 -9.55 -13.55
CA ASN A 142 11.99 -9.11 -12.38
C ASN A 142 11.79 -9.98 -11.13
N HIS A 143 10.73 -10.78 -11.12
CA HIS A 143 10.37 -11.66 -10.00
C HIS A 143 10.37 -13.14 -10.39
N GLU A 144 10.94 -13.48 -11.55
CA GLU A 144 11.00 -14.85 -12.03
C GLU A 144 11.72 -15.75 -11.02
N GLY A 145 11.13 -16.92 -10.73
CA GLY A 145 11.67 -17.88 -9.76
C GLY A 145 11.48 -17.50 -8.28
N LYS A 146 10.92 -16.33 -7.94
CA LYS A 146 10.59 -15.98 -6.55
C LYS A 146 9.35 -16.75 -6.08
N ARG A 147 9.56 -17.71 -5.17
CA ARG A 147 8.48 -18.52 -4.56
C ARG A 147 7.46 -17.74 -3.73
N GLY A 148 7.80 -16.51 -3.33
CA GLY A 148 6.96 -15.67 -2.49
C GLY A 148 5.88 -14.88 -3.26
N ILE A 149 5.92 -14.88 -4.60
CA ILE A 149 4.93 -14.15 -5.40
C ILE A 149 3.75 -15.07 -5.70
N ARG A 150 2.59 -14.75 -5.13
CA ARG A 150 1.33 -15.47 -5.34
C ARG A 150 0.40 -14.62 -6.18
N LEU A 151 0.35 -14.95 -7.47
CA LEU A 151 -0.56 -14.30 -8.43
C LEU A 151 -1.99 -14.80 -8.22
N PRO A 152 -3.02 -13.96 -8.48
CA PRO A 152 -4.41 -14.39 -8.41
C PRO A 152 -4.72 -15.39 -9.53
N GLU A 153 -5.83 -16.12 -9.41
CA GLU A 153 -6.24 -17.10 -10.43
C GLU A 153 -6.52 -16.43 -11.80
N ASN A 154 -7.06 -15.22 -11.77
CA ASN A 154 -7.43 -14.46 -12.96
C ASN A 154 -6.65 -13.14 -13.02
N TYR A 155 -5.54 -13.13 -13.76
CA TYR A 155 -4.81 -11.91 -14.14
C TYR A 155 -4.58 -11.90 -15.65
N HIS A 156 -4.24 -10.74 -16.20
CA HIS A 156 -3.77 -10.64 -17.58
C HIS A 156 -2.42 -9.96 -17.61
N VAL A 157 -1.58 -10.41 -18.54
CA VAL A 157 -0.24 -9.86 -18.72
C VAL A 157 -0.30 -8.75 -19.76
N VAL A 158 0.40 -7.67 -19.48
CA VAL A 158 0.47 -6.47 -20.31
C VAL A 158 1.93 -6.11 -20.56
N GLU A 159 2.22 -5.50 -21.70
CA GLU A 159 3.54 -4.95 -21.95
C GLU A 159 3.89 -3.92 -20.87
N ALA A 160 5.19 -3.84 -20.53
CA ALA A 160 5.71 -2.79 -19.67
C ALA A 160 5.30 -1.44 -20.25
N ASP A 161 5.18 -0.42 -19.40
CA ASP A 161 4.76 0.93 -19.77
C ASP A 161 5.66 1.47 -20.90
N ALA A 162 5.33 1.14 -22.15
CA ALA A 162 5.84 1.81 -23.31
C ALA A 162 5.28 3.21 -23.15
N CYS A 163 6.16 4.11 -22.68
CA CYS A 163 5.96 5.55 -22.72
C CYS A 163 5.14 5.84 -23.96
N SER A 164 3.94 6.39 -23.74
CA SER A 164 2.91 6.64 -24.74
C SER A 164 3.57 7.02 -26.06
N GLN A 165 3.75 6.07 -26.97
CA GLN A 165 4.14 6.46 -28.32
C GLN A 165 2.87 7.09 -28.88
N PRO A 166 2.84 8.40 -29.18
CA PRO A 166 1.76 8.88 -30.03
C PRO A 166 1.91 8.08 -31.33
N GLU A 167 0.88 7.33 -31.69
CA GLU A 167 0.84 6.69 -32.99
C GLU A 167 1.03 7.79 -34.04
N PHE A 168 2.23 7.85 -34.62
CA PHE A 168 2.50 8.64 -35.80
C PHE A 168 1.60 8.11 -36.90
N SER A 169 0.46 8.75 -37.07
CA SER A 169 -0.39 8.58 -38.24
C SER A 169 0.25 9.38 -39.38
N LEU A 170 0.65 8.65 -40.42
CA LEU A 170 1.24 9.12 -41.69
C LEU A 170 0.39 10.16 -42.41
#